data_AF-A0A2D4KWJ9-F1
#
_entry.id   AF-A0A2D4KWJ9-F1
#
_cell.length_a   1.000
_cell.length_b   1.000
_cell.length_c   1.000
_cell.angle_alpha   90.00
_cell.angle_beta   90.00
_cell.angle_gamma   90.00
#
_symmetry.space_group_name_H-M   'P 1'
#
loop_
_entity.id
_entity.type
_entity.pdbx_description
1 polymer ?
#
loop_
_entity_poly.entity_id
_entity_poly.type
_entity_poly.pdbx_seq_one_letter_code
_entity_poly.pdbx_strand_id
1 'polypeptide(L)'
;SKADEYYPEHTSVLSTIDFGGRVVNNDHFLYWGDVIQCGEDGVDCKIHVIEQTEFIDDQTFLPHRSTNLQPYIKRAAATKLQSAEKLMYICTDQLGLEQDFEQKQMPEGKLSIDGFLLCIDVSQGCNRKFDDQLKFVNNLYIQLSKS
;
A
#
# COMPACT_ATOMS: atom_id res chain seq x y z
N SER A 1 18.89 11.75 -19.00
CA SER A 1 17.68 11.92 -18.18
C SER A 1 16.97 10.58 -18.15
N LYS A 2 17.12 9.81 -17.07
CA LYS A 2 16.24 8.64 -16.88
C LYS A 2 14.84 9.22 -16.75
N ALA A 3 13.97 8.93 -17.70
CA ALA A 3 12.55 9.06 -17.42
C ALA A 3 12.29 8.11 -16.25
N ASP A 4 11.86 8.76 -15.19
CA ASP A 4 11.62 8.32 -13.83
C ASP A 4 10.84 7.01 -13.87
N GLU A 5 11.25 5.98 -13.11
CA GLU A 5 10.67 4.62 -13.06
C GLU A 5 9.22 4.61 -12.50
N TYR A 6 8.42 5.58 -12.90
CA TYR A 6 7.05 5.89 -12.56
C TYR A 6 6.10 5.22 -13.54
N TYR A 7 5.14 4.50 -13.00
CA TYR A 7 4.07 3.88 -13.75
C TYR A 7 2.77 4.65 -13.48
N PRO A 8 2.04 5.09 -14.51
CA PRO A 8 0.83 5.89 -14.31
C PRO A 8 -0.36 5.07 -13.83
N GLU A 9 -0.35 3.76 -14.07
CA GLU A 9 -1.48 2.87 -13.81
C GLU A 9 -1.11 1.80 -12.78
N HIS A 10 -1.90 1.77 -11.71
CA HIS A 10 -1.81 0.78 -10.64
C HIS A 10 -3.22 0.30 -10.30
N THR A 11 -3.61 -0.88 -10.82
CA THR A 11 -4.92 -1.46 -10.53
C THR A 11 -4.95 -2.15 -9.17
N SER A 12 -6.07 -2.00 -8.45
CA SER A 12 -6.39 -2.78 -7.24
C SER A 12 -7.32 -3.97 -7.53
N VAL A 13 -7.61 -4.24 -8.79
CA VAL A 13 -8.40 -5.40 -9.23
C VAL A 13 -7.42 -6.49 -9.65
N LEU A 14 -7.37 -7.57 -8.87
CA LEU A 14 -6.35 -8.61 -8.99
C LEU A 14 -7.00 -9.99 -9.08
N SER A 15 -6.34 -10.92 -9.77
CA SER A 15 -6.72 -12.33 -9.69
C SER A 15 -6.39 -12.90 -8.30
N THR A 16 -7.02 -14.04 -7.95
CA THR A 16 -6.67 -14.78 -6.72
C THR A 16 -5.18 -15.20 -6.69
N ILE A 17 -4.58 -15.46 -7.85
CA ILE A 17 -3.17 -15.86 -7.95
C ILE A 17 -2.26 -14.67 -7.63
N ASP A 18 -2.53 -13.50 -8.23
CA ASP A 18 -1.73 -12.29 -8.01
C ASP A 18 -1.83 -11.80 -6.56
N PHE A 19 -3.03 -11.88 -5.97
CA PHE A 19 -3.25 -11.52 -4.57
C PHE A 19 -2.45 -12.41 -3.60
N GLY A 20 -2.29 -13.70 -3.94
CA GLY A 20 -1.51 -14.66 -3.16
C GLY A 20 0.00 -14.62 -3.42
N GLY A 21 0.45 -13.96 -4.49
CA GLY A 21 1.86 -13.82 -4.86
C GLY A 21 2.66 -13.04 -3.82
N ARG A 22 3.99 -13.16 -3.82
CA ARG A 22 4.86 -12.62 -2.74
C ARG A 22 4.87 -11.09 -2.64
N VAL A 23 4.45 -10.37 -3.68
CA VAL A 23 4.36 -8.90 -3.66
C VAL A 23 3.13 -8.45 -2.86
N VAL A 24 1.94 -8.96 -3.19
CA VAL A 24 0.69 -8.63 -2.47
C VAL A 24 0.59 -9.40 -1.16
N ASN A 25 1.04 -10.65 -1.16
CA ASN A 25 1.26 -11.54 -0.02
C ASN A 25 0.02 -11.78 0.85
N ASN A 26 -1.16 -11.87 0.22
CA ASN A 26 -2.46 -11.98 0.89
C ASN A 26 -2.81 -10.81 1.80
N ASP A 27 -2.18 -9.65 1.58
CA ASP A 27 -2.42 -8.42 2.33
C ASP A 27 -3.14 -7.37 1.50
N HIS A 28 -3.88 -6.48 2.16
CA HIS A 28 -4.40 -5.26 1.54
C HIS A 28 -3.48 -4.05 1.80
N PHE A 29 -2.18 -4.27 1.68
CA PHE A 29 -1.20 -3.20 1.63
C PHE A 29 -0.05 -3.56 0.69
N LEU A 30 0.57 -2.54 0.10
CA LEU A 30 1.77 -2.67 -0.71
C LEU A 30 2.98 -2.15 0.06
N TYR A 31 4.12 -2.82 -0.14
CA TYR A 31 5.42 -2.30 0.29
C TYR A 31 6.10 -1.69 -0.93
N TRP A 32 6.23 -0.37 -0.95
CA TRP A 32 6.81 0.38 -2.07
C TRP A 32 8.35 0.45 -2.03
N GLY A 33 8.97 -0.12 -1.01
CA GLY A 33 10.42 -0.11 -0.87
C GLY A 33 10.92 0.87 0.18
N ASP A 34 12.17 1.28 0.02
CA ASP A 34 12.82 2.24 0.92
C ASP A 34 13.71 3.21 0.16
N VAL A 35 13.86 4.40 0.77
CA VAL A 35 14.76 5.46 0.32
C VAL A 35 15.64 5.88 1.50
N ILE A 36 16.91 6.19 1.22
CA ILE A 36 17.83 6.77 2.20
C ILE A 36 17.83 8.28 1.97
N GLN A 37 17.38 9.02 2.98
CA GLN A 37 17.42 10.47 3.01
C GLN A 37 18.58 10.91 3.90
N CYS A 38 19.59 11.54 3.33
CA CYS A 38 20.61 12.23 4.12
C CYS A 38 19.96 13.48 4.74
N GLY A 39 19.91 13.53 6.08
CA GLY A 39 19.44 14.71 6.80
C GLY A 39 20.45 15.87 6.68
N GLU A 40 19.97 17.10 6.85
CA GLU A 40 20.83 18.31 6.85
C GLU A 40 21.90 18.26 7.96
N ASP A 41 21.61 17.54 9.05
CA ASP A 41 22.50 17.30 10.19
C ASP A 41 23.53 16.18 9.95
N GLY A 42 23.55 15.59 8.75
CA GLY A 42 24.45 14.48 8.38
C GLY A 42 24.04 13.10 8.91
N VAL A 43 22.83 12.97 9.45
CA VAL A 43 22.26 11.68 9.87
C VAL A 43 21.43 11.10 8.73
N ASP A 44 21.79 9.91 8.27
CA ASP A 44 21.02 9.17 7.26
C ASP A 44 19.76 8.58 7.88
N CYS A 45 18.59 8.94 7.33
CA CYS A 45 17.30 8.38 7.69
C CYS A 45 16.82 7.42 6.60
N LYS A 46 16.49 6.19 6.98
CA LYS A 46 15.92 5.20 6.06
C LYS A 46 14.40 5.22 6.17
N ILE A 47 13.73 5.63 5.10
CA ILE A 47 12.27 5.72 5.04
C ILE A 47 11.75 4.50 4.28
N HIS A 48 10.87 3.73 4.92
CA HIS A 48 10.12 2.64 4.29
C HIS A 48 8.71 3.13 3.95
N VAL A 49 8.23 2.83 2.75
CA VAL A 49 6.91 3.31 2.28
C VAL A 49 5.92 2.16 2.17
N ILE A 50 4.76 2.33 2.78
CA ILE A 50 3.64 1.40 2.73
C ILE A 50 2.41 2.14 2.21
N GLU A 51 1.65 1.49 1.33
CA GLU A 51 0.32 1.95 0.94
C GLU A 51 -0.75 1.00 1.48
N GLN A 52 -1.64 1.53 2.31
CA GLN A 52 -2.85 0.80 2.74
C GLN A 52 -3.93 0.96 1.67
N THR A 53 -4.49 -0.16 1.19
CA THR A 53 -5.45 -0.17 0.08
C THR A 53 -6.52 -1.25 0.30
N GLU A 54 -7.29 -1.58 -0.75
CA GLU A 54 -8.20 -2.71 -0.78
C GLU A 54 -8.22 -3.36 -2.16
N PHE A 55 -7.56 -4.52 -2.26
CA PHE A 55 -7.62 -5.38 -3.44
C PHE A 55 -8.95 -6.12 -3.55
N ILE A 56 -9.52 -6.11 -4.76
CA ILE A 56 -10.75 -6.84 -5.09
C ILE A 56 -10.45 -7.90 -6.16
N ASP A 57 -11.23 -8.98 -6.12
CA ASP A 57 -11.13 -10.09 -7.07
C ASP A 57 -11.70 -9.72 -8.43
N ASP A 58 -10.97 -10.03 -9.49
CA ASP A 58 -11.27 -9.66 -10.88
C ASP A 58 -12.48 -10.39 -11.49
N GLN A 59 -12.92 -11.49 -10.88
CA GLN A 59 -14.10 -12.24 -11.32
C GLN A 59 -15.35 -11.84 -10.54
N THR A 60 -15.23 -11.71 -9.22
CA THR A 60 -16.37 -11.48 -8.32
C THR A 60 -16.59 -10.01 -7.99
N PHE A 61 -15.58 -9.16 -8.19
CA PHE A 61 -15.55 -7.75 -7.75
C PHE A 61 -15.81 -7.57 -6.25
N LEU A 62 -15.54 -8.59 -5.45
CA LEU A 62 -15.59 -8.55 -4.00
C LEU A 62 -14.18 -8.40 -3.44
N PRO A 63 -14.01 -7.79 -2.25
CA PRO A 63 -12.71 -7.75 -1.59
C PRO A 63 -12.11 -9.14 -1.42
N HIS A 64 -10.83 -9.29 -1.76
CA HIS A 64 -10.10 -10.52 -1.48
C HIS A 64 -10.12 -10.83 0.02
N ARG A 65 -10.12 -12.13 0.38
CA ARG A 65 -10.00 -12.52 1.79
C ARG A 65 -8.54 -12.43 2.21
N SER A 66 -8.19 -11.36 2.93
CA SER A 66 -6.87 -11.24 3.57
C SER A 66 -6.80 -11.96 4.92
N THR A 67 -5.58 -12.03 5.43
CA THR A 67 -5.28 -12.47 6.81
C THR A 67 -5.90 -11.53 7.87
N ASN A 68 -6.10 -10.25 7.53
CA ASN A 68 -6.68 -9.23 8.41
C ASN A 68 -8.10 -8.84 7.96
N LEU A 69 -9.09 -9.49 8.56
CA LEU A 69 -10.52 -9.31 8.25
C LEU A 69 -11.13 -8.00 8.80
N GLN A 70 -10.33 -7.08 9.37
CA GLN A 70 -10.85 -5.82 9.85
C GLN A 70 -11.28 -4.91 8.67
N PRO A 71 -12.32 -4.08 8.86
CA PRO A 71 -12.69 -3.05 7.88
C PRO A 71 -11.52 -2.12 7.58
N TYR A 72 -11.48 -1.56 6.36
CA TYR A 72 -10.41 -0.67 5.89
C TYR A 72 -9.98 0.37 6.92
N ILE A 73 -10.92 1.11 7.53
CA ILE A 73 -10.61 2.19 8.49
C ILE A 73 -9.75 1.70 9.66
N LYS A 74 -10.01 0.49 10.19
CA LYS A 74 -9.22 -0.09 11.27
C LYS A 74 -7.90 -0.66 10.77
N ARG A 75 -7.91 -1.32 9.61
CA ARG A 75 -6.72 -1.93 9.00
C ARG A 75 -5.69 -0.87 8.61
N ALA A 76 -6.13 0.20 7.96
CA ALA A 76 -5.29 1.30 7.52
C ALA A 76 -4.64 2.08 8.67
N ALA A 77 -5.21 2.01 9.88
CA ALA A 77 -4.68 2.66 11.08
C ALA A 77 -3.75 1.75 11.92
N ALA A 78 -3.44 0.54 11.44
CA ALA A 78 -2.55 -0.38 12.14
C ALA A 78 -1.10 0.17 12.18
N THR A 79 -0.51 0.23 13.36
CA THR A 79 0.88 0.71 13.57
C THR A 79 1.93 -0.39 13.56
N LYS A 80 1.50 -1.65 13.47
CA LYS A 80 2.36 -2.82 13.38
C LYS A 80 1.89 -3.68 12.21
N LEU A 81 2.74 -3.83 11.21
CA LEU A 81 2.49 -4.67 10.04
C LEU A 81 3.39 -5.90 10.11
N GLN A 82 2.85 -7.05 9.74
CA GLN A 82 3.57 -8.31 9.67
C GLN A 82 3.18 -9.00 8.36
N SER A 83 4.17 -9.29 7.54
CA SER A 83 4.03 -9.99 6.28
C SER A 83 5.36 -10.62 5.92
N ALA A 84 5.53 -11.88 6.29
CA ALA A 84 6.77 -12.61 6.09
C ALA A 84 7.03 -12.78 4.58
N GLU A 85 8.30 -12.62 4.17
CA GLU A 85 8.73 -12.80 2.77
C GLU A 85 8.12 -11.85 1.72
N LYS A 86 7.39 -10.81 2.16
CA LYS A 86 6.78 -9.81 1.28
C LYS A 86 7.83 -9.09 0.44
N LEU A 87 7.58 -9.01 -0.86
CA LEU A 87 8.42 -8.29 -1.82
C LEU A 87 7.93 -6.87 -2.06
N MET A 88 8.87 -6.00 -2.43
CA MET A 88 8.62 -4.65 -2.89
C MET A 88 7.80 -4.68 -4.19
N TYR A 89 6.78 -3.85 -4.23
CA TYR A 89 5.94 -3.60 -5.39
C TYR A 89 6.57 -2.54 -6.29
N ILE A 90 6.54 -2.79 -7.60
CA ILE A 90 7.04 -1.88 -8.65
C ILE A 90 5.88 -1.42 -9.53
N CYS A 91 5.17 -2.36 -10.14
CA CYS A 91 4.00 -2.12 -10.98
C CYS A 91 3.14 -3.38 -11.06
N THR A 92 1.98 -3.30 -11.71
CA THR A 92 1.05 -4.44 -11.86
C THR A 92 1.63 -5.56 -12.70
N ASP A 93 2.48 -5.23 -13.68
CA ASP A 93 3.10 -6.22 -14.59
C ASP A 93 4.08 -7.15 -13.85
N GLN A 94 4.53 -6.76 -12.65
CA GLN A 94 5.37 -7.59 -11.80
C GLN A 94 4.62 -8.78 -11.20
N LEU A 95 3.31 -8.68 -11.02
CA LEU A 95 2.52 -9.68 -10.32
C LEU A 95 2.45 -10.98 -11.14
N GLY A 96 2.86 -12.10 -10.54
CA GLY A 96 3.00 -13.38 -11.25
C GLY A 96 4.27 -13.52 -12.11
N LEU A 97 5.06 -12.45 -12.25
CA LEU A 97 6.35 -12.40 -12.96
C LEU A 97 7.46 -11.86 -12.05
N GLU A 98 7.38 -12.09 -10.73
CA GLU A 98 8.26 -11.44 -9.75
C GLU A 98 9.75 -11.76 -9.97
N GLN A 99 10.07 -12.86 -10.64
CA GLN A 99 11.45 -13.27 -10.94
C GLN A 99 12.12 -12.39 -11.99
N ASP A 100 11.34 -11.71 -12.85
CA ASP A 100 11.84 -10.85 -13.92
C ASP A 100 12.13 -9.41 -13.43
N PHE A 101 11.81 -9.13 -12.16
CA PHE A 101 11.95 -7.83 -11.52
C PHE A 101 12.90 -7.87 -10.32
N GLU A 102 13.31 -6.70 -9.80
CA GLU A 102 14.12 -6.62 -8.59
C GLU A 102 13.37 -7.20 -7.38
N GLN A 103 13.99 -8.17 -6.71
CA GLN A 103 13.43 -8.81 -5.52
C GLN A 103 13.98 -8.16 -4.24
N LYS A 104 13.41 -7.02 -3.88
CA LYS A 104 13.71 -6.35 -2.61
C LYS A 104 12.68 -6.75 -1.55
N GLN A 105 13.10 -7.47 -0.52
CA GLN A 105 12.20 -7.95 0.53
C GLN A 105 11.93 -6.86 1.59
N MET A 106 10.69 -6.82 2.10
CA MET A 106 10.33 -6.04 3.29
C MET A 106 11.18 -6.49 4.49
N PRO A 107 11.81 -5.56 5.23
CA PRO A 107 12.77 -5.91 6.27
C PRO A 107 12.11 -6.74 7.38
N GLU A 108 12.78 -7.83 7.78
CA GLU A 108 12.37 -8.72 8.87
C GLU A 108 10.93 -9.27 8.78
N GLY A 109 10.26 -9.13 7.64
CA GLY A 109 8.84 -9.47 7.49
C GLY A 109 7.89 -8.67 8.40
N LYS A 110 8.33 -7.53 8.96
CA LYS A 110 7.50 -6.68 9.83
C LYS A 110 7.94 -5.22 9.76
N LEU A 111 7.01 -4.30 9.98
CA LEU A 111 7.27 -2.87 10.09
C LEU A 111 6.46 -2.25 11.22
N SER A 112 7.08 -1.31 11.93
CA SER A 112 6.40 -0.37 12.83
C SER A 112 6.16 0.93 12.06
N ILE A 113 4.96 1.49 12.15
CA ILE A 113 4.59 2.71 11.43
C ILE A 113 4.87 3.92 12.32
N ASP A 114 5.77 4.80 11.87
CA ASP A 114 6.15 6.02 12.59
C ASP A 114 5.24 7.22 12.26
N GLY A 115 4.53 7.17 11.14
CA GLY A 115 3.66 8.27 10.70
C GLY A 115 2.74 7.86 9.57
N PHE A 116 1.71 8.67 9.35
CA PHE A 116 0.69 8.43 8.32
C PHE A 116 0.59 9.63 7.39
N LEU A 117 0.44 9.34 6.09
CA LEU A 117 0.02 10.32 5.09
C LEU A 117 -1.47 10.10 4.80
N LEU A 118 -2.30 11.06 5.21
CA LEU A 118 -3.74 11.02 4.96
C LEU A 118 -4.06 11.80 3.67
N CYS A 119 -4.24 11.08 2.58
CA CYS A 119 -4.46 11.66 1.26
C CYS A 119 -5.95 11.95 1.01
N ILE A 120 -6.24 13.07 0.36
CA ILE A 120 -7.58 13.45 -0.12
C ILE A 120 -7.45 13.82 -1.59
N ASP A 121 -8.23 13.16 -2.45
CA ASP A 121 -8.29 13.51 -3.86
C ASP A 121 -9.18 14.74 -4.05
N VAL A 122 -8.59 15.82 -4.57
CA VAL A 122 -9.25 17.11 -4.82
C VAL A 122 -9.45 17.39 -6.31
N SER A 123 -9.22 16.39 -7.18
CA SER A 123 -9.41 16.52 -8.61
C SER A 123 -10.88 16.72 -9.00
N GLN A 124 -11.13 17.41 -10.12
CA GLN A 124 -12.47 17.63 -10.66
C GLN A 124 -12.83 16.54 -11.67
N GLY A 125 -14.11 16.16 -11.74
CA GLY A 125 -14.63 15.26 -12.79
C GLY A 125 -14.64 13.77 -12.45
N CYS A 126 -14.29 13.37 -11.22
CA CYS A 126 -14.48 12.00 -10.78
C CYS A 126 -15.97 11.72 -10.48
N ASN A 127 -16.45 10.50 -10.81
CA ASN A 127 -17.80 10.03 -10.44
C ASN A 127 -18.00 9.82 -8.91
N ARG A 128 -17.09 10.35 -8.08
CA ARG A 128 -17.13 10.27 -6.62
C ARG A 128 -17.70 11.56 -6.05
N LYS A 129 -18.62 11.46 -5.11
CA LYS A 129 -19.10 12.63 -4.34
C LYS A 129 -18.02 13.05 -3.35
N PHE A 130 -17.52 14.28 -3.48
CA PHE A 130 -16.47 14.81 -2.61
C PHE A 130 -16.84 14.76 -1.12
N ASP A 131 -18.10 15.08 -0.77
CA ASP A 131 -18.59 15.02 0.61
C ASP A 131 -18.52 13.61 1.22
N ASP A 132 -18.74 12.56 0.41
CA ASP A 132 -18.69 11.18 0.90
C ASP A 132 -17.24 10.75 1.13
N GLN A 133 -16.31 11.19 0.29
CA GLN A 133 -14.87 11.05 0.56
C GLN A 133 -14.49 11.77 1.86
N LEU A 134 -14.94 13.01 2.07
CA LEU A 134 -14.60 13.78 3.26
C LEU A 134 -15.12 13.10 4.54
N LYS A 135 -16.34 12.56 4.52
CA LYS A 135 -16.89 11.76 5.64
C LYS A 135 -16.03 10.53 5.92
N PHE A 136 -15.62 9.80 4.87
CA PHE A 136 -14.78 8.62 5.00
C PHE A 136 -13.40 8.97 5.59
N VAL A 137 -12.74 9.99 5.05
CA VAL A 137 -11.44 10.48 5.52
C VAL A 137 -11.52 10.95 6.97
N ASN A 138 -12.59 11.64 7.36
CA ASN A 138 -12.78 12.06 8.75
C ASN A 138 -12.90 10.86 9.70
N ASN A 139 -13.60 9.80 9.31
CA ASN A 139 -13.67 8.57 10.12
C ASN A 139 -12.30 7.88 10.22
N LEU A 140 -11.52 7.88 9.13
CA LEU A 140 -10.15 7.36 9.14
C LEU A 140 -9.24 8.20 10.04
N TYR A 141 -9.30 9.53 9.96
CA TYR A 141 -8.56 10.44 10.83
C TYR A 141 -8.86 10.19 12.32
N ILE A 142 -10.14 10.06 12.69
CA ILE A 142 -10.56 9.74 14.07
C ILE A 142 -10.00 8.38 14.52
N GLN A 143 -9.84 7.43 13.61
CA GLN A 143 -9.25 6.13 13.94
C GLN A 143 -7.73 6.24 14.09
N LEU A 144 -7.05 6.97 13.21
CA LEU A 144 -5.61 7.22 13.26
C LEU A 144 -5.19 7.97 14.53
N SER A 145 -6.01 8.91 15.00
CA SER A 145 -5.71 9.69 16.23
C SER A 145 -5.75 8.86 17.51
N LYS A 146 -6.13 7.58 17.43
CA LYS A 146 -6.15 6.64 18.57
C LYS A 146 -4.96 5.68 18.57
N SER A 147 -4.19 5.66 17.48
CA SER A 147 -3.12 4.71 17.23
C SER A 147 -1.81 5.08 17.92
#